data_AF-A0A0U5EYF3-F1
#
_entry.id   AF-A0A0U5EYF3-F1
#
_cell.length_a   1.000
_cell.length_b   1.000
_cell.length_c   1.000
_cell.angle_alpha   90.00
_cell.angle_beta   90.00
_cell.angle_gamma   90.00
#
_symmetry.space_group_name_H-M   'P 1'
#
loop_
_entity.id
_entity.type
_entity.pdbx_description
1 polymer ?
#
loop_
_entity_poly.entity_id
_entity_poly.type
_entity_poly.pdbx_seq_one_letter_code
_entity_poly.pdbx_strand_id
1 'polypeptide(L)'
;MLSKASYMVEFGKADLTSCDKEPIHIPGSIQPHGCLFSCDRDTFMLRRVSANAAGMLGLEHMRPGDMLSELLGREAVHEIRNALTNSLSLKRPAYLFDVEITPAVYPYCGA
;
A
#
# COMPACT_ATOMS: atom_id res chain seq x y z
N MET A 1 9.70 -2.93 37.82
CA MET A 1 8.84 -2.54 36.67
C MET A 1 9.54 -1.42 35.92
N LEU A 2 10.53 -1.76 35.06
CA LEU A 2 11.20 -0.78 34.21
C LEU A 2 10.60 -0.89 32.80
N SER A 3 10.04 0.23 32.34
CA SER A 3 9.47 0.44 31.02
C SER A 3 10.47 0.07 29.91
N LYS A 4 10.04 -0.74 28.94
CA LYS A 4 10.82 -1.17 27.76
C LYS A 4 11.15 -0.04 26.76
N ALA A 5 10.90 1.23 27.10
CA ALA A 5 10.99 2.34 26.17
C ALA A 5 12.42 2.90 25.93
N SER A 6 13.45 2.50 26.69
CA SER A 6 14.76 3.16 26.63
C SER A 6 15.79 2.56 25.65
N TYR A 7 15.42 1.61 24.78
CA TYR A 7 16.38 1.07 23.81
C TYR A 7 15.72 0.69 22.48
N MET A 8 15.15 1.67 21.78
CA MET A 8 14.74 1.51 20.38
C MET A 8 15.47 2.52 19.53
N VAL A 9 16.22 2.03 18.55
CA VAL A 9 16.92 2.86 17.56
C VAL A 9 15.94 3.18 16.44
N GLU A 10 15.86 4.45 16.03
CA GLU A 10 15.04 4.84 14.88
C GLU A 10 15.64 4.29 13.57
N PHE A 11 14.78 3.92 12.62
CA PHE A 11 15.22 3.46 11.30
C PHE A 11 16.08 4.53 10.61
N GLY A 12 17.25 4.13 10.09
CA GLY A 12 18.24 5.01 9.47
C GLY A 12 19.18 5.74 10.45
N LYS A 13 19.07 5.49 11.77
CA LYS A 13 19.95 6.09 12.81
C LYS A 13 20.79 5.07 13.57
N ALA A 14 20.85 3.82 13.11
CA ALA A 14 21.67 2.79 13.74
C ALA A 14 23.16 2.95 13.41
N ASP A 15 23.99 2.59 14.37
CA ASP A 15 25.44 2.47 14.23
C ASP A 15 25.88 0.99 14.29
N LEU A 16 27.17 0.71 14.13
CA LEU A 16 27.71 -0.67 14.16
C LEU A 16 27.47 -1.39 15.50
N THR A 17 27.10 -0.69 16.57
CA THR A 17 26.83 -1.26 17.91
C THR A 17 25.35 -1.46 18.20
N SER A 18 24.48 -0.95 17.31
CA SER A 18 23.03 -0.94 17.47
C SER A 18 22.28 -1.37 16.21
N CYS A 19 22.98 -1.75 15.15
CA CYS A 19 22.42 -2.27 13.90
C CYS A 19 21.58 -3.54 14.12
N ASP A 20 21.86 -4.31 15.18
CA ASP A 20 21.09 -5.48 15.59
C ASP A 20 19.68 -5.14 16.10
N LYS A 21 19.44 -3.88 16.47
CA LYS A 21 18.21 -3.40 17.09
C LYS A 21 17.44 -2.43 16.22
N GLU A 22 17.94 -2.15 15.02
CA GLU A 22 17.23 -1.32 14.06
C GLU A 22 15.94 -2.02 13.60
N PRO A 23 14.78 -1.33 13.63
CA PRO A 23 13.52 -1.90 13.17
C PRO A 23 13.45 -1.92 11.64
N ILE A 24 14.33 -2.71 11.00
CA ILE A 24 14.40 -2.84 9.54
C ILE A 24 13.12 -3.42 8.91
N HIS A 25 12.27 -4.05 9.72
CA HIS A 25 11.00 -4.64 9.30
C HIS A 25 9.83 -3.63 9.31
N ILE A 26 10.03 -2.42 9.85
CA ILE A 26 9.02 -1.33 9.86
C ILE A 26 9.73 0.00 9.55
N PRO A 27 10.32 0.15 8.35
CA PRO A 27 11.09 1.35 7.99
C PRO A 27 10.23 2.62 7.88
N GLY A 28 8.90 2.48 7.82
CA GLY A 28 7.97 3.60 7.64
C GLY A 28 8.06 4.29 6.26
N SER A 29 8.91 3.79 5.37
CA SER A 29 9.18 4.31 4.05
C SER A 29 9.25 3.17 3.02
N ILE A 30 9.10 3.52 1.75
CA ILE A 30 9.25 2.60 0.62
C ILE A 30 10.33 3.12 -0.33
N GLN A 31 10.84 2.25 -1.20
CA GLN A 31 11.73 2.65 -2.28
C GLN A 31 10.97 3.49 -3.33
N PRO A 32 11.61 4.48 -3.98
CA PRO A 32 10.91 5.48 -4.80
C PRO A 32 10.53 4.99 -6.21
N HIS A 33 11.02 3.84 -6.66
CA HIS A 33 10.80 3.30 -8.01
C HIS A 33 9.42 2.64 -8.19
N GLY A 34 8.65 2.50 -7.11
CA GLY A 34 7.30 1.97 -7.12
C GLY A 34 6.46 2.67 -6.06
N CYS A 35 5.16 2.38 -6.08
CA CYS A 35 4.24 2.82 -5.05
C CYS A 35 3.65 1.62 -4.30
N LEU A 36 3.30 1.83 -3.05
CA LEU A 36 2.63 0.84 -2.20
C LEU A 36 1.34 1.42 -1.64
N PHE A 37 0.30 0.58 -1.60
CA PHE A 37 -0.90 0.83 -0.83
C PHE A 37 -1.37 -0.48 -0.17
N SER A 38 -2.15 -0.36 0.89
CA SER A 38 -2.84 -1.49 1.51
C SER A 38 -4.32 -1.22 1.53
N CYS A 39 -5.12 -2.28 1.41
CA CYS A 39 -6.56 -2.22 1.51
C CYS A 39 -7.09 -3.27 2.49
N ASP A 40 -8.32 -3.05 2.92
CA ASP A 40 -9.10 -4.02 3.65
C ASP A 40 -9.41 -5.24 2.77
N ARG A 41 -9.27 -6.44 3.33
CA ARG A 41 -9.38 -7.69 2.55
C ARG A 41 -10.78 -7.92 1.98
N ASP A 42 -11.81 -7.57 2.73
CA ASP A 42 -13.19 -7.91 2.38
C ASP A 42 -13.82 -6.80 1.55
N THR A 43 -13.57 -5.54 1.94
CA THR A 43 -14.18 -4.37 1.30
C THR A 43 -13.34 -3.77 0.18
N PHE A 44 -12.03 -4.09 0.10
CA PHE A 44 -11.07 -3.41 -0.79
C PHE A 44 -11.03 -1.88 -0.58
N MET A 45 -11.36 -1.44 0.63
CA MET A 45 -11.22 -0.04 1.04
C MET A 45 -9.76 0.27 1.36
N LEU A 46 -9.24 1.38 0.84
CA LEU A 46 -7.85 1.79 1.04
C LEU A 46 -7.60 2.08 2.54
N ARG A 47 -6.51 1.57 3.09
CA ARG A 47 -6.10 1.75 4.50
C ARG A 47 -4.85 2.58 4.65
N ARG A 48 -3.86 2.32 3.79
CA ARG A 48 -2.62 3.11 3.73
C ARG A 48 -2.22 3.32 2.28
N VAL A 49 -1.58 4.44 2.05
CA VAL A 49 -1.03 4.83 0.75
C VAL A 49 0.33 5.44 0.99
N SER A 50 1.29 5.08 0.14
CA SER A 50 2.61 5.73 0.10
C SER A 50 2.49 7.14 -0.49
N ALA A 51 3.37 8.04 -0.06
CA ALA A 51 3.30 9.45 -0.46
C ALA A 51 3.40 9.68 -1.99
N ASN A 52 4.04 8.76 -2.73
CA ASN A 52 4.21 8.86 -4.19
C ASN A 52 3.10 8.17 -5.00
N ALA A 53 2.17 7.42 -4.38
CA ALA A 53 1.23 6.58 -5.13
C ALA A 53 0.31 7.38 -6.05
N ALA A 54 -0.28 8.46 -5.56
CA ALA A 54 -1.16 9.33 -6.33
C ALA A 54 -0.46 9.86 -7.59
N GLY A 55 0.78 10.33 -7.45
CA GLY A 55 1.58 10.84 -8.57
C GLY A 55 2.02 9.74 -9.54
N MET A 56 2.44 8.58 -9.04
CA MET A 56 2.88 7.47 -9.91
C MET A 56 1.74 6.83 -10.69
N LEU A 57 0.54 6.76 -10.12
CA LEU A 57 -0.64 6.18 -10.76
C LEU A 57 -1.45 7.20 -11.56
N GLY A 58 -1.14 8.49 -11.48
CA GLY A 58 -1.94 9.55 -12.09
C GLY A 58 -3.32 9.73 -11.43
N LEU A 59 -3.45 9.41 -10.15
CA LEU A 59 -4.69 9.40 -9.37
C LEU A 59 -4.61 10.43 -8.23
N GLU A 60 -4.83 11.70 -8.53
CA GLU A 60 -4.60 12.84 -7.62
C GLU A 60 -5.39 12.76 -6.29
N HIS A 61 -6.46 11.98 -6.23
CA HIS A 61 -7.35 11.89 -5.06
C HIS A 61 -7.18 10.61 -4.23
N MET A 62 -6.16 9.78 -4.48
CA MET A 62 -5.98 8.52 -3.77
C MET A 62 -5.67 8.71 -2.28
N ARG A 63 -6.62 8.40 -1.40
CA ARG A 63 -6.49 8.52 0.06
C ARG A 63 -7.10 7.33 0.82
N PRO A 64 -6.66 7.07 2.06
CA PRO A 64 -7.30 6.07 2.91
C PRO A 64 -8.81 6.34 3.07
N GLY A 65 -9.62 5.29 2.97
CA GLY A 65 -11.08 5.35 2.99
C GLY A 65 -11.73 5.22 1.61
N ASP A 66 -11.00 5.51 0.53
CA ASP A 66 -11.54 5.37 -0.83
C ASP A 66 -11.70 3.88 -1.21
N MET A 67 -12.68 3.58 -2.08
CA MET A 67 -12.86 2.23 -2.59
C MET A 67 -11.94 1.99 -3.79
N LEU A 68 -11.18 0.89 -3.77
CA LEU A 68 -10.17 0.64 -4.81
C LEU A 68 -10.76 0.61 -6.24
N SER A 69 -12.01 0.17 -6.39
CA SER A 69 -12.69 0.11 -7.69
C SER A 69 -13.08 1.47 -8.26
N GLU A 70 -13.18 2.49 -7.40
CA GLU A 70 -13.41 3.87 -7.82
C GLU A 70 -12.11 4.52 -8.29
N LEU A 71 -10.99 4.13 -7.70
CA LEU A 71 -9.66 4.65 -8.05
C LEU A 71 -9.05 3.96 -9.26
N LEU A 72 -9.03 2.62 -9.28
CA LEU A 72 -8.34 1.85 -10.31
C LEU A 72 -9.25 1.41 -11.46
N GLY A 73 -10.57 1.59 -11.29
CA GLY A 73 -11.58 1.02 -12.18
C GLY A 73 -12.01 -0.38 -11.76
N ARG A 74 -13.22 -0.77 -12.17
CA ARG A 74 -13.83 -2.04 -11.76
C ARG A 74 -13.11 -3.25 -12.37
N GLU A 75 -12.63 -3.12 -13.60
CA GLU A 75 -11.94 -4.19 -14.33
C GLU A 75 -10.58 -4.51 -13.69
N ALA A 76 -9.75 -3.50 -13.43
CA ALA A 76 -8.48 -3.68 -12.71
C ALA A 76 -8.68 -4.35 -11.34
N VAL A 77 -9.70 -3.92 -10.58
CA VAL A 77 -10.01 -4.54 -9.27
C VAL A 77 -10.53 -5.96 -9.42
N HIS A 78 -11.25 -6.27 -10.49
CA HIS A 78 -11.67 -7.63 -10.79
C HIS A 78 -10.46 -8.54 -11.02
N GLU A 79 -9.49 -8.09 -11.82
CA GLU A 79 -8.22 -8.82 -12.04
C GLU A 79 -7.45 -9.03 -10.75
N ILE A 80 -7.34 -7.99 -9.91
CA ILE A 80 -6.70 -8.10 -8.58
C ILE A 80 -7.40 -9.15 -7.71
N ARG A 81 -8.74 -9.16 -7.68
CA ARG A 81 -9.52 -10.14 -6.88
C ARG A 81 -9.32 -11.57 -7.38
N ASN A 82 -9.31 -11.77 -8.69
CA ASN A 82 -9.06 -13.07 -9.30
C ASN A 82 -7.65 -13.57 -8.95
N ALA A 83 -6.65 -12.70 -9.06
CA ALA A 83 -5.27 -13.02 -8.71
C ALA A 83 -5.09 -13.36 -7.22
N LEU A 84 -5.76 -12.61 -6.34
CA LEU A 84 -5.74 -12.82 -4.89
C LEU A 84 -6.38 -14.15 -4.46
N THR A 85 -7.41 -14.61 -5.18
CA THR A 85 -8.08 -15.88 -4.86
C THR A 85 -7.09 -17.05 -4.88
N ASN A 86 -6.19 -17.08 -5.86
CA ASN A 86 -5.14 -18.10 -5.96
C ASN A 86 -3.97 -17.82 -5.01
N SER A 87 -3.53 -16.56 -4.93
CA SER A 87 -2.39 -16.13 -4.13
C SER A 87 -2.57 -16.42 -2.63
N LEU A 88 -3.78 -16.18 -2.10
CA LEU A 88 -4.08 -16.39 -0.68
C LEU A 88 -4.10 -17.88 -0.30
N SER A 89 -4.58 -18.74 -1.20
CA SER A 89 -4.55 -20.20 -1.01
C SER A 89 -3.11 -20.73 -1.04
N LEU A 90 -2.32 -20.26 -2.01
CA LEU A 90 -0.95 -20.73 -2.23
C LEU A 90 0.10 -20.04 -1.34
N LYS A 91 -0.28 -18.99 -0.60
CA LYS A 91 0.61 -18.14 0.22
C LYS A 91 1.80 -17.57 -0.57
N ARG A 92 1.54 -17.09 -1.78
CA ARG A 92 2.55 -16.50 -2.67
C ARG A 92 2.06 -15.18 -3.22
N PRO A 93 2.93 -14.21 -3.53
CA PRO A 93 2.52 -12.99 -4.21
C PRO A 93 1.85 -13.30 -5.56
N ALA A 94 0.82 -12.53 -5.89
CA ALA A 94 0.28 -12.49 -7.24
C ALA A 94 1.02 -11.42 -8.05
N TYR A 95 1.32 -11.72 -9.31
CA TYR A 95 1.87 -10.76 -10.25
C TYR A 95 0.86 -10.55 -11.36
N LEU A 96 0.51 -9.30 -11.61
CA LEU A 96 -0.34 -8.87 -12.70
C LEU A 96 0.46 -7.91 -13.57
N PHE A 97 0.33 -8.06 -14.87
CA PHE A 97 0.99 -7.25 -15.88
C PHE A 97 -0.06 -6.73 -16.85
N ASP A 98 0.20 -5.60 -17.47
CA ASP A 98 -0.69 -5.01 -18.48
C ASP A 98 -2.13 -4.77 -17.97
N VAL A 99 -2.25 -4.44 -16.68
CA VAL A 99 -3.53 -4.06 -16.10
C VAL A 99 -3.76 -2.59 -16.38
N GLU A 100 -4.71 -2.30 -17.26
CA GLU A 100 -5.15 -0.93 -17.49
C GLU A 100 -5.83 -0.37 -16.25
N ILE A 101 -5.38 0.81 -15.85
CA ILE A 101 -5.96 1.57 -14.75
C ILE A 101 -6.78 2.68 -15.37
N THR A 102 -8.10 2.49 -15.36
CA THR A 102 -9.04 3.48 -15.84
C THR A 102 -9.70 4.09 -14.62
N PRO A 103 -9.36 5.33 -14.22
CA PRO A 103 -10.03 5.97 -13.10
C PRO A 103 -11.53 5.92 -13.33
N ALA A 104 -12.30 5.52 -12.32
CA ALA A 104 -13.73 5.68 -12.44
C ALA A 104 -13.97 7.19 -12.51
N VAL A 105 -14.35 7.67 -13.71
CA VAL A 105 -14.68 9.07 -13.91
C VAL A 105 -15.78 9.38 -12.91
N TYR A 106 -15.44 10.15 -11.87
CA TYR A 106 -16.45 10.85 -11.10
C TYR A 106 -16.93 11.99 -12.01
N PRO A 107 -18.16 11.95 -12.58
CA PRO A 107 -18.77 13.21 -12.95
C PRO A 107 -18.86 13.99 -11.64
N TYR A 108 -18.29 15.20 -11.63
CA TYR A 108 -18.44 16.14 -10.53
C TYR A 108 -19.88 16.11 -9.99
N CYS A 109 -20.08 15.56 -8.80
CA CYS A 109 -21.27 15.83 -8.01
C CYS A 109 -20.79 16.77 -6.91
N GLY A 110 -20.94 18.06 -7.17
CA GLY A 110 -20.72 19.08 -6.16
C GLY A 110 -21.69 18.90 -5.00
N ALA A 111 -21.17 19.15 -3.80
CA ALA A 111 -21.90 19.70 -2.66
C ALA A 111 -20.88 20.40 -1.76
#